data_AF-M5EM39-F1
#
_entry.id   AF-M5EM39-F1
#
_cell.length_a   1.000
_cell.length_b   1.000
_cell.length_c   1.000
_cell.angle_alpha   90.00
_cell.angle_beta   90.00
_cell.angle_gamma   90.00
#
_symmetry.space_group_name_H-M   'P 1'
#
loop_
_entity.id
_entity.type
_entity.pdbx_description
1 polymer ?
#
loop_
_entity_poly.entity_id
_entity_poly.type
_entity_poly.pdbx_seq_one_letter_code
_entity_poly.pdbx_strand_id
1 'polypeptide(L)' 'MPALAQRPTLSDVRLAIVRYLIDNVDHPSISISEVSHTVRRVFPLCELTDWELGHLIARSAIDAGFAIDFDATES' A
#
# COMPACT_ATOMS: atom_id res chain seq x y z
N MET A 1 9.32 6.74 27.89
CA MET A 1 8.16 7.23 27.11
C MET A 1 7.81 6.15 26.12
N PRO A 2 6.75 5.33 26.30
CA PRO A 2 6.27 4.55 25.19
C PRO A 2 5.80 5.58 24.16
N ALA A 3 6.40 5.58 22.98
CA ALA A 3 5.84 6.35 21.87
C ALA A 3 4.39 5.88 21.78
N LEU A 4 3.43 6.79 22.08
CA LEU A 4 2.03 6.57 21.79
C LEU A 4 2.02 5.99 20.39
N ALA A 5 1.52 4.76 20.24
CA ALA A 5 1.29 4.17 18.94
C ALA A 5 0.24 5.04 18.27
N GLN A 6 0.70 6.16 17.70
CA GLN A 6 -0.14 7.13 17.05
C GLN A 6 -0.77 6.37 15.90
N ARG A 7 -2.09 6.40 15.87
CA ARG A 7 -2.82 5.85 14.75
C ARG A 7 -2.27 6.50 13.48
N PRO A 8 -1.85 5.70 12.50
CA PRO A 8 -1.35 6.24 11.27
C PRO A 8 -2.46 7.05 10.62
N THR A 9 -2.14 8.29 10.27
CA THR A 9 -3.06 9.12 9.53
C THR A 9 -3.15 8.61 8.09
N LEU A 10 -4.21 9.00 7.37
CA LEU A 10 -4.34 8.68 5.94
C LEU A 10 -3.11 9.12 5.13
N SER A 11 -2.49 10.24 5.53
CA SER A 11 -1.26 10.76 4.91
C SER A 11 -0.07 9.82 5.12
N ASP A 12 0.07 9.23 6.31
CA ASP A 12 1.15 8.27 6.62
C ASP A 12 1.02 7.01 5.77
N VAL A 13 -0.22 6.51 5.61
CA VAL A 13 -0.52 5.36 4.77
C VAL A 13 -0.17 5.64 3.31
N ARG A 14 -0.60 6.79 2.78
CA ARG A 14 -0.25 7.21 1.41
C ARG A 14 1.26 7.32 1.21
N LEU A 15 1.96 7.89 2.19
CA LEU A 15 3.42 8.02 2.12
C LEU A 15 4.11 6.66 2.06
N ALA A 16 3.64 5.67 2.83
CA ALA A 16 4.20 4.32 2.76
C ALA A 16 3.95 3.64 1.41
N ILE A 17 2.75 3.82 0.83
CA ILE A 17 2.44 3.32 -0.51
C ILE A 17 3.37 3.95 -1.55
N VAL A 18 3.53 5.28 -1.52
CA VAL A 18 4.41 5.98 -2.46
C VAL A 18 5.87 5.57 -2.29
N ARG A 19 6.34 5.37 -1.06
CA ARG A 19 7.69 4.85 -0.79
C ARG A 19 7.87 3.46 -1.39
N TYR A 20 6.90 2.56 -1.19
CA TYR A 20 6.93 1.24 -1.80
C TYR A 20 7.03 1.32 -3.34
N LEU A 21 6.27 2.22 -3.97
CA LEU A 21 6.36 2.42 -5.42
C LEU A 21 7.74 2.92 -5.84
N ILE A 22 8.29 3.93 -5.15
CA ILE A 22 9.63 4.46 -5.45
C ILE A 22 10.71 3.38 -5.33
N ASP A 23 10.63 2.56 -4.28
CA ASP A 23 11.56 1.46 -4.04
C ASP A 23 11.47 0.36 -5.12
N ASN A 24 10.34 0.26 -5.81
CA ASN A 24 10.10 -0.68 -6.90
C ASN A 24 10.13 -0.04 -8.30
N VAL A 25 10.72 1.16 -8.46
CA VAL A 25 10.75 1.87 -9.75
C VAL A 25 11.44 1.08 -10.87
N ASP A 26 12.40 0.21 -10.53
CA ASP A 26 13.10 -0.65 -11.48
C ASP A 26 12.19 -1.72 -12.11
N HIS A 27 11.11 -2.08 -11.40
CA HIS A 27 10.10 -3.04 -11.83
C HIS A 27 8.71 -2.41 -11.63
N PRO A 28 8.22 -1.63 -12.61
CA PRO A 28 6.99 -0.84 -12.48
C PRO A 28 5.71 -1.69 -12.59
N SER A 29 5.66 -2.78 -11.82
CA SER A 29 4.53 -3.69 -11.68
C SER A 29 4.41 -4.05 -10.19
N ILE A 30 3.21 -3.90 -9.64
CA ILE A 30 2.93 -4.23 -8.23
C ILE A 30 1.69 -5.10 -8.09
N SER A 31 1.66 -5.93 -7.05
CA SER A 31 0.44 -6.61 -6.62
C SER A 31 -0.23 -5.84 -5.48
N ILE A 32 -1.54 -5.59 -5.58
CA ILE A 32 -2.30 -4.92 -4.51
C ILE A 32 -2.26 -5.73 -3.22
N SER A 33 -2.27 -7.06 -3.28
CA SER A 33 -2.23 -7.93 -2.09
C SER A 33 -0.90 -7.76 -1.35
N GLU A 34 0.22 -7.72 -2.08
CA GLU A 34 1.56 -7.53 -1.55
C GLU A 34 1.73 -6.15 -0.89
N VAL A 35 1.33 -5.07 -1.58
CA VAL A 35 1.41 -3.72 -1.02
C VAL A 35 0.50 -3.58 0.19
N SER A 36 -0.71 -4.16 0.15
CA SER A 36 -1.64 -4.15 1.29
C SER A 36 -1.05 -4.87 2.50
N HIS A 37 -0.44 -6.03 2.30
CA HIS A 37 0.23 -6.78 3.37
C HIS A 37 1.39 -5.98 3.98
N THR A 38 2.21 -5.36 3.14
CA THR A 38 3.34 -4.52 3.58
C THR A 38 2.86 -3.32 4.38
N VAL A 39 1.86 -2.59 3.89
CA VAL A 39 1.29 -1.43 4.58
C VAL A 39 0.69 -1.85 5.93
N ARG A 40 0.00 -2.99 6.02
CA ARG A 40 -0.55 -3.49 7.30
C ARG A 40 0.51 -3.95 8.29
N ARG A 41 1.66 -4.44 7.82
CA ARG A 41 2.80 -4.74 8.69
C ARG A 41 3.41 -3.48 9.29
N VAL A 42 3.49 -2.40 8.51
CA VAL A 42 4.00 -1.09 8.99
C VAL A 42 2.96 -0.39 9.87
N PHE A 43 1.67 -0.55 9.55
CA PHE A 43 0.55 0.12 10.18
C PHE A 43 -0.51 -0.88 10.67
N PRO A 44 -0.20 -1.67 11.72
CA PRO A 44 -1.14 -2.68 12.24
C PRO A 44 -2.41 -2.05 12.86
N LEU A 45 -2.37 -0.75 13.17
CA LEU A 45 -3.50 0.02 13.71
C LEU A 45 -4.25 0.80 12.62
N CYS A 46 -3.98 0.55 11.34
CA CYS A 46 -4.71 1.16 10.24
C CYS A 46 -6.16 0.66 10.23
N GLU A 47 -7.12 1.57 10.30
CA GLU A 47 -8.56 1.23 10.25
C GLU A 47 -9.11 1.10 8.83
N LEU A 48 -8.29 1.36 7.80
CA LEU A 48 -8.72 1.23 6.42
C LEU A 48 -9.09 -0.22 6.12
N THR A 49 -10.28 -0.38 5.56
CA THR A 49 -10.72 -1.66 5.03
C THR A 49 -9.80 -2.12 3.90
N ASP A 50 -9.78 -3.42 3.61
CA ASP A 50 -9.06 -3.97 2.46
C ASP A 50 -9.43 -3.25 1.15
N TRP A 51 -10.71 -2.90 1.02
CA TRP A 51 -11.21 -2.17 -0.14
C TRP A 51 -10.66 -0.74 -0.22
N GLU A 52 -10.71 0.03 0.86
CA GLU A 52 -10.21 1.41 0.88
C GLU A 52 -8.69 1.45 0.67
N LEU A 53 -7.96 0.53 1.30
CA LEU A 53 -6.53 0.40 1.13
C LEU A 53 -6.18 0.01 -0.31
N GLY A 54 -6.86 -1.00 -0.86
CA GLY A 54 -6.69 -1.42 -2.25
C GLY A 54 -6.99 -0.30 -3.25
N HIS A 55 -8.04 0.48 -3.01
CA HIS A 55 -8.37 1.64 -3.84
C HIS A 55 -7.27 2.71 -3.81
N LEU A 56 -6.72 3.01 -2.63
CA LEU A 56 -5.61 3.96 -2.49
C LEU A 56 -4.34 3.47 -3.18
N ILE A 57 -4.02 2.19 -3.06
CA ILE A 57 -2.86 1.57 -3.73
C ILE A 57 -3.02 1.65 -5.24
N ALA A 58 -4.16 1.19 -5.76
CA ALA A 58 -4.43 1.19 -7.20
C ALA A 58 -4.36 2.62 -7.77
N ARG A 59 -5.00 3.58 -7.10
CA ARG A 59 -4.96 4.99 -7.51
C ARG A 59 -3.53 5.53 -7.53
N SER A 60 -2.76 5.29 -6.48
CA SER A 60 -1.38 5.77 -6.37
C SER A 60 -0.46 5.13 -7.42
N ALA A 61 -0.64 3.85 -7.69
CA ALA A 61 0.10 3.12 -8.71
C ALA A 61 -0.20 3.64 -10.12
N ILE A 62 -1.48 3.84 -10.46
CA ILE A 62 -1.90 4.41 -11.74
C ILE A 62 -1.35 5.82 -11.91
N ASP A 63 -1.48 6.67 -10.88
CA ASP A 63 -0.97 8.05 -10.92
C ASP A 63 0.57 8.07 -11.06
N ALA A 64 1.28 7.04 -10.60
CA ALA A 64 2.73 6.86 -10.75
C ALA A 64 3.15 6.11 -12.03
N GLY A 65 2.21 5.62 -12.84
CA GLY A 65 2.50 4.86 -14.08
C GLY A 65 2.89 3.40 -13.88
N PHE A 66 2.60 2.81 -12.72
CA PHE A 66 2.83 1.40 -12.43
C PHE A 66 1.72 0.52 -13.01
N ALA A 67 2.10 -0.64 -13.53
CA ALA A 67 1.17 -1.72 -13.83
C ALA A 67 0.68 -2.39 -12.54
N ILE A 68 -0.59 -2.76 -12.50
CA ILE A 68 -1.16 -3.52 -11.40
C ILE A 68 -1.25 -4.98 -11.86
N ASP A 69 -0.52 -5.84 -11.19
CA ASP A 69 -0.68 -7.28 -11.33
C ASP A 69 -1.86 -7.73 -10.47
N PHE A 70 -2.84 -8.37 -11.11
CA PHE A 70 -3.97 -8.94 -10.42
C PHE A 70 -3.59 -10.36 -10.08
N ASP A 71 -3.26 -10.58 -8.79
CA ASP A 71 -2.91 -11.87 -8.21
C ASP A 71 -3.76 -12.97 -8.88
N ALA A 72 -3.13 -13.76 -9.75
CA ALA A 72 -3.84 -14.70 -10.58
C ALA A 72 -4.42 -15.76 -9.65
N THR A 73 -5.74 -15.75 -9.46
CA THR A 73 -6.43 -16.87 -8.84
C THR A 73 -6.27 -18.06 -9.78
N GLU A 74 -5.26 -18.90 -9.54
CA GLU A 74 -5.19 -20.23 -10.11
C GLU A 74 -6.55 -20.90 -9.82
N SER A 75 -7.30 -21.15 -10.89
CA SER A 75 -8.65 -21.72 -10.87
C SER A 75 -8.60 -23.24 -10.73
#